data_AF-A0AAD9W194-F1
#
_entry.id   AF-A0AAD9W194-F1
#
_cell.length_a   1.000
_cell.length_b   1.000
_cell.length_c   1.000
_cell.angle_alpha   90.00
_cell.angle_beta   90.00
_cell.angle_gamma   90.00
#
_symmetry.space_group_name_H-M   'P 1'
#
loop_
_entity.id
_entity.type
_entity.pdbx_description
1 polymer ?
#
loop_
_entity_poly.entity_id
_entity_poly.type
_entity_poly.pdbx_seq_one_letter_code
_entity_poly.pdbx_strand_id
1 'polypeptide(L)'
;MAVAQVKVALVTGGASGIGLAVVQALSARGGWQIHIVDIKENPGELPPTCFYHRADTTAYNDLADAFRAAFEAGGKRLDFLFANAGIFERGNWYSPSASAGEPPPEPDWSALETNLKGCMNTVRIGRYYMAQSPRPDKGSIVVTGSVAGIWPSYFSPMYTASKHGVVGFMRSVAESYYTFDNIRINALCPSIVRTEILPDEVWDRLPKDAFTPLEIITKVVLMFIDGETITDSRDKTASKVYGQTVVPSSNRFYLNEVPDYCDEIHRALTEGTHVAHMGDALERKETL
;
A
#
# COMPACT_ATOMS: atom_id res chain seq x y z
N MET A 1 28.56 -16.28 17.23
CA MET A 1 27.26 -15.58 17.24
C MET A 1 27.05 -15.04 15.83
N ALA A 2 26.07 -15.55 15.09
CA ALA A 2 25.75 -14.95 13.78
C ALA A 2 25.28 -13.52 14.05
N VAL A 3 25.94 -12.53 13.45
CA VAL A 3 25.45 -11.15 13.48
C VAL A 3 24.07 -11.18 12.83
N ALA A 4 23.03 -10.77 13.56
CA ALA A 4 21.69 -10.70 12.98
C ALA A 4 21.75 -9.77 11.76
N GLN A 5 21.47 -10.31 10.57
CA GLN A 5 21.60 -9.56 9.34
C GLN A 5 20.53 -8.45 9.30
N VAL A 6 20.96 -7.20 9.21
CA VAL A 6 20.10 -6.01 9.11
C VAL A 6 19.07 -6.21 8.00
N LYS A 7 17.80 -5.97 8.32
CA LYS A 7 16.68 -6.01 7.35
C LYS A 7 16.57 -4.67 6.63
N VAL A 8 16.08 -4.68 5.41
CA VAL A 8 15.92 -3.47 4.59
C VAL A 8 14.44 -3.20 4.33
N ALA A 9 14.01 -1.98 4.62
CA ALA A 9 12.67 -1.48 4.33
C ALA A 9 12.73 -0.34 3.32
N LEU A 10 11.72 -0.24 2.44
CA LEU A 10 11.48 0.93 1.61
C LEU A 10 10.05 1.43 1.83
N VAL A 11 9.88 2.73 2.05
CA VAL A 11 8.57 3.36 2.30
C VAL A 11 8.38 4.53 1.34
N THR A 12 7.39 4.43 0.44
CA THR A 12 6.98 5.57 -0.41
C THR A 12 5.99 6.46 0.34
N GLY A 13 6.06 7.79 0.15
CA GLY A 13 5.32 8.72 0.99
C GLY A 13 5.75 8.65 2.46
N GLY A 14 7.02 8.34 2.69
CA GLY A 14 7.57 8.05 4.02
C GLY A 14 8.00 9.27 4.81
N ALA A 15 7.92 10.48 4.25
CA ALA A 15 8.36 11.71 4.91
C ALA A 15 7.27 12.36 5.78
N SER A 16 6.02 11.91 5.70
CA SER A 16 4.90 12.49 6.47
C SER A 16 3.82 11.46 6.82
N GLY A 17 2.90 11.83 7.71
CA GLY A 17 1.69 11.07 8.03
C GLY A 17 1.95 9.59 8.40
N ILE A 18 1.16 8.70 7.79
CA ILE A 18 1.22 7.25 8.05
C ILE A 18 2.59 6.65 7.70
N GLY A 19 3.19 7.08 6.59
CA GLY A 19 4.49 6.56 6.15
C GLY A 19 5.59 6.91 7.15
N LEU A 20 5.63 8.15 7.63
CA LEU A 20 6.57 8.58 8.66
C LEU A 20 6.38 7.82 9.97
N ALA A 21 5.13 7.60 10.40
CA ALA A 21 4.84 6.82 11.60
C ALA A 21 5.39 5.39 11.51
N VAL A 22 5.27 4.74 10.33
CA VAL A 22 5.83 3.41 10.09
C VAL A 22 7.36 3.44 10.06
N VAL A 23 7.97 4.44 9.43
CA VAL A 23 9.44 4.64 9.45
C VAL A 23 9.94 4.77 10.90
N GLN A 24 9.28 5.58 11.72
CA GLN A 24 9.62 5.76 13.13
C GLN A 24 9.45 4.46 13.93
N ALA A 25 8.35 3.73 13.71
CA ALA A 25 8.11 2.44 14.37
C ALA A 25 9.19 1.39 14.01
N LEU A 26 9.60 1.31 12.74
CA LEU A 26 10.68 0.43 12.29
C LEU A 26 12.03 0.84 12.87
N SER A 27 12.33 2.14 12.90
CA SER A 27 13.55 2.67 13.50
C SER A 27 13.61 2.37 14.99
N ALA A 28 12.51 2.55 15.71
CA ALA A 28 12.40 2.24 17.14
C ALA A 28 12.51 0.73 17.42
N ARG A 29 12.02 -0.12 16.52
CA ARG A 29 12.15 -1.58 16.61
C ARG A 29 13.60 -2.05 16.48
N GLY A 30 14.42 -1.32 15.73
CA GLY A 30 15.84 -1.64 15.49
C GLY A 30 16.05 -2.83 14.56
N GLY A 31 17.29 -2.99 14.09
CA GLY A 31 17.65 -4.04 13.12
C GLY A 31 17.17 -3.78 11.69
N TRP A 32 16.76 -2.54 11.39
CA TRP A 32 16.30 -2.09 10.08
C TRP A 32 17.18 -0.99 9.51
N GLN A 33 17.50 -1.10 8.24
CA GLN A 33 17.89 -0.01 7.37
C GLN A 33 16.67 0.42 6.55
N ILE A 34 16.33 1.70 6.56
CA ILE A 34 15.04 2.21 6.09
C ILE A 34 15.26 3.24 4.99
N HIS A 35 14.71 2.99 3.81
CA HIS A 35 14.77 3.89 2.67
C HIS A 35 13.44 4.62 2.53
N ILE A 36 13.47 5.94 2.69
CA ILE A 36 12.33 6.83 2.54
C ILE A 36 12.33 7.34 1.10
N VAL A 37 11.23 7.13 0.39
CA VAL A 37 11.00 7.70 -0.94
C VAL A 37 9.83 8.67 -0.84
N ASP A 38 10.02 9.91 -1.25
CA ASP A 38 8.95 10.92 -1.23
C ASP A 38 9.16 11.96 -2.33
N ILE A 39 8.08 12.61 -2.76
CA ILE A 39 8.13 13.69 -3.76
C ILE A 39 8.60 15.01 -3.13
N LYS A 40 8.39 15.15 -1.81
CA LYS A 40 8.85 16.28 -1.01
C LYS A 40 10.38 16.34 -1.00
N GLU A 41 10.93 17.47 -0.57
CA GLU A 41 12.35 17.55 -0.25
C GLU A 41 12.64 16.81 1.07
N ASN A 42 13.91 16.41 1.26
CA ASN A 42 14.33 15.74 2.49
C ASN A 42 13.94 16.59 3.72
N PRO A 43 13.17 16.04 4.68
CA PRO A 43 12.74 16.79 5.86
C PRO A 43 13.88 17.22 6.79
N GLY A 44 15.12 16.76 6.57
CA GLY A 44 16.31 17.21 7.29
C GLY A 44 17.05 16.06 7.97
N GLU A 45 17.34 16.20 9.27
CA GLU A 45 18.01 15.17 10.06
C GLU A 45 17.15 13.91 10.16
N LEU A 46 17.67 12.80 9.67
CA LEU A 46 17.07 11.48 9.75
C LEU A 46 17.83 10.61 10.76
N PRO A 47 17.17 9.62 11.38
CA PRO A 47 17.88 8.61 12.17
C PRO A 47 19.02 7.98 11.35
N PRO A 48 20.15 7.57 11.96
CA PRO A 48 21.32 7.05 11.23
C PRO A 48 21.04 5.84 10.33
N THR A 49 19.95 5.12 10.59
CA THR A 49 19.51 3.96 9.82
C THR A 49 18.53 4.30 8.70
N CYS A 50 18.19 5.58 8.53
CA CYS A 50 17.22 6.08 7.54
C CYS A 50 17.93 6.84 6.41
N PHE A 51 17.55 6.54 5.17
CA PHE A 51 18.12 7.11 3.96
C PHE A 51 17.02 7.71 3.09
N TYR A 52 17.25 8.88 2.50
CA TYR A 52 16.24 9.60 1.73
C TYR A 52 16.49 9.54 0.22
N HIS A 53 15.41 9.39 -0.54
CA HIS A 53 15.40 9.41 -2.00
C HIS A 53 14.24 10.29 -2.45
N ARG A 54 14.52 11.37 -3.18
CA ARG A 54 13.46 12.18 -3.79
C ARG A 54 13.00 11.52 -5.09
N ALA A 55 11.74 11.09 -5.16
CA ALA A 55 11.15 10.56 -6.39
C ALA A 55 9.63 10.70 -6.38
N ASP A 56 9.05 10.93 -7.56
CA ASP A 56 7.60 10.85 -7.81
C ASP A 56 7.24 9.41 -8.19
N THR A 57 6.25 8.81 -7.51
CA THR A 57 5.82 7.44 -7.80
C THR A 57 5.17 7.28 -9.18
N THR A 58 4.71 8.37 -9.79
CA THR A 58 4.16 8.41 -11.16
C THR A 58 5.24 8.49 -12.23
N ALA A 59 6.45 8.94 -11.87
CA ALA A 59 7.64 8.98 -12.73
C ALA A 59 8.42 7.66 -12.62
N TYR A 60 8.12 6.71 -13.51
CA TYR A 60 8.59 5.34 -13.40
C TYR A 60 10.12 5.20 -13.31
N ASN A 61 10.88 5.97 -14.10
CA ASN A 61 12.34 5.88 -14.13
C ASN A 61 12.97 6.43 -12.84
N ASP A 62 12.50 7.57 -12.35
CA ASP A 62 12.96 8.17 -11.09
C ASP A 62 12.70 7.22 -9.91
N LEU A 63 11.51 6.62 -9.88
CA LEU A 63 11.16 5.60 -8.89
C LEU A 63 12.08 4.38 -9.01
N ALA A 64 12.34 3.88 -10.22
CA ALA A 64 13.23 2.74 -10.44
C ALA A 64 14.66 3.02 -9.98
N ASP A 65 15.17 4.22 -10.21
CA ASP A 65 16.49 4.64 -9.74
C ASP A 65 16.57 4.73 -8.20
N ALA A 66 15.53 5.24 -7.54
CA ALA A 66 15.45 5.25 -6.07
C ALA A 66 15.46 3.82 -5.50
N PHE A 67 14.68 2.90 -6.09
CA PHE A 67 14.69 1.48 -5.70
C PHE A 67 16.04 0.81 -5.93
N ARG A 68 16.69 1.07 -7.07
CA ARG A 68 18.03 0.56 -7.37
C ARG A 68 19.05 1.04 -6.34
N ALA A 69 19.06 2.33 -6.04
CA ALA A 69 19.95 2.91 -5.05
C ALA A 69 19.70 2.32 -3.64
N ALA A 70 18.44 2.16 -3.26
CA ALA A 70 18.07 1.54 -1.99
C ALA A 70 18.52 0.07 -1.89
N PHE A 71 18.32 -0.71 -2.95
CA PHE A 71 18.70 -2.12 -2.98
C PHE A 71 20.23 -2.31 -2.90
N GLU A 72 21.01 -1.52 -3.63
CA GLU A 72 22.47 -1.58 -3.57
C GLU A 72 22.99 -1.14 -2.20
N ALA A 73 22.48 -0.03 -1.66
CA ALA A 73 22.85 0.45 -0.32
C ALA A 73 22.43 -0.51 0.80
N GLY A 74 21.36 -1.28 0.59
CA GLY A 74 20.87 -2.33 1.49
C GLY A 74 21.61 -3.66 1.38
N GLY A 75 22.70 -3.74 0.60
CA GLY A 75 23.46 -4.97 0.41
C GLY A 75 22.73 -6.01 -0.43
N LYS A 76 22.03 -5.56 -1.48
CA LYS A 76 21.21 -6.37 -2.39
C LYS A 76 20.09 -7.11 -1.67
N ARG A 77 19.41 -6.38 -0.78
CA ARG A 77 18.32 -6.90 0.05
C ARG A 77 17.19 -5.89 0.14
N LEU A 78 15.96 -6.40 0.10
CA LEU A 78 14.72 -5.70 0.43
C LEU A 78 13.78 -6.70 1.12
N ASP A 79 13.41 -6.43 2.37
CA ASP A 79 12.58 -7.32 3.20
C ASP A 79 11.16 -6.76 3.41
N PHE A 80 10.99 -5.44 3.33
CA PHE A 80 9.71 -4.79 3.50
C PHE A 80 9.54 -3.65 2.50
N LEU A 81 8.39 -3.61 1.83
CA LEU A 81 7.96 -2.48 1.03
C LEU A 81 6.63 -1.96 1.57
N PHE A 82 6.57 -0.66 1.88
CA PHE A 82 5.32 0.04 2.13
C PHE A 82 5.01 1.00 0.99
N ALA A 83 4.11 0.59 0.09
CA ALA A 83 3.59 1.42 -0.99
C ALA A 83 2.50 2.34 -0.44
N ASN A 84 2.93 3.40 0.25
CA ASN A 84 2.06 4.29 1.03
C ASN A 84 1.75 5.64 0.35
N ALA A 85 2.58 6.09 -0.59
CA ALA A 85 2.37 7.37 -1.27
C ALA A 85 0.94 7.50 -1.81
N GLY A 86 0.32 8.65 -1.54
CA GLY A 86 -1.04 8.93 -1.98
C GLY A 86 -1.48 10.34 -1.65
N ILE A 87 -2.54 10.78 -2.33
CA ILE A 87 -3.17 12.09 -2.17
C ILE A 87 -4.68 11.93 -2.05
N PHE A 88 -5.33 12.93 -1.46
CA PHE A 88 -6.78 13.06 -1.57
C PHE A 88 -7.17 13.56 -2.97
N GLU A 89 -8.44 13.38 -3.35
CA GLU A 89 -8.97 13.94 -4.59
C GLU A 89 -8.85 15.47 -4.59
N ARG A 90 -8.40 15.99 -5.74
CA ARG A 90 -8.34 17.41 -6.03
C ARG A 90 -9.52 17.77 -6.93
N GLY A 91 -10.05 18.98 -6.76
CA GLY A 91 -11.25 19.41 -7.48
C GLY A 91 -12.55 18.86 -6.89
N ASN A 92 -13.66 19.18 -7.56
CA ASN A 92 -14.99 18.74 -7.17
C ASN A 92 -15.66 18.09 -8.39
N TRP A 93 -15.76 16.76 -8.39
CA TRP A 93 -16.43 16.00 -9.45
C TRP A 93 -17.85 16.50 -9.75
N TYR A 94 -18.55 16.99 -8.73
CA TYR A 94 -19.91 17.48 -8.83
C TYR A 94 -19.99 18.97 -9.18
N SER A 95 -18.87 19.62 -9.48
CA SER A 95 -18.87 21.03 -9.88
C SER A 95 -19.67 21.20 -11.17
N PRO A 96 -20.64 22.12 -11.20
CA PRO A 96 -21.32 22.45 -12.45
C PRO A 96 -20.35 23.14 -13.41
N SER A 97 -20.76 23.26 -14.69
CA SER A 97 -20.05 24.13 -15.62
C SER A 97 -20.08 25.58 -15.14
N ALA A 98 -19.02 26.32 -15.44
CA ALA A 98 -18.92 27.74 -15.11
C ALA A 98 -19.89 28.60 -15.95
N SER A 99 -20.26 28.15 -17.15
CA SER A 99 -21.15 28.85 -18.06
C SER A 99 -22.32 27.96 -18.48
N ALA A 100 -23.51 28.55 -18.61
CA ALA A 100 -24.67 27.83 -19.09
C ALA A 100 -24.46 27.34 -20.53
N GLY A 101 -24.64 26.04 -20.75
CA GLY A 101 -24.47 25.40 -22.07
C GLY A 101 -23.07 24.87 -22.35
N GLU A 102 -22.09 25.10 -21.47
CA GLU A 102 -20.75 24.50 -21.58
C GLU A 102 -20.70 23.17 -20.83
N PRO A 103 -19.84 22.21 -21.25
CA PRO A 103 -19.59 21.00 -20.47
C PRO A 103 -18.93 21.35 -19.11
N PRO A 104 -19.01 20.47 -18.10
CA PRO A 104 -18.22 20.63 -16.88
C PRO A 104 -16.70 20.60 -17.19
N PRO A 105 -15.85 21.18 -16.33
CA PRO A 105 -14.41 21.13 -16.50
C PRO A 105 -13.88 19.69 -16.50
N GLU A 106 -12.72 19.47 -17.10
CA GLU A 106 -12.05 18.17 -17.06
C GLU A 106 -11.79 17.76 -15.59
N PRO A 107 -12.07 16.51 -15.21
CA PRO A 107 -11.75 16.01 -13.88
C PRO A 107 -10.24 16.01 -13.61
N ASP A 108 -9.85 16.23 -12.36
CA ASP A 108 -8.47 16.06 -11.93
C ASP A 108 -8.16 14.57 -11.74
N TRP A 109 -7.22 14.04 -12.53
CA TRP A 109 -6.83 12.63 -12.54
C TRP A 109 -5.75 12.27 -11.52
N SER A 110 -5.18 13.25 -10.83
CA SER A 110 -3.98 13.06 -9.99
C SER A 110 -4.19 12.02 -8.89
N ALA A 111 -5.42 11.87 -8.38
CA ALA A 111 -5.76 10.85 -7.40
C ALA A 111 -5.59 9.43 -7.96
N LEU A 112 -6.03 9.17 -9.20
CA LEU A 112 -5.85 7.87 -9.84
C LEU A 112 -4.37 7.66 -10.22
N GLU A 113 -3.72 8.68 -10.74
CA GLU A 113 -2.31 8.60 -11.11
C GLU A 113 -1.41 8.29 -9.92
N THR A 114 -1.57 9.01 -8.81
CA THR A 114 -0.73 8.82 -7.62
C THR A 114 -1.14 7.57 -6.85
N ASN A 115 -2.43 7.44 -6.50
CA ASN A 115 -2.87 6.38 -5.58
C ASN A 115 -2.90 5.00 -6.24
N LEU A 116 -3.26 4.92 -7.52
CA LEU A 116 -3.38 3.64 -8.23
C LEU A 116 -2.14 3.36 -9.07
N LYS A 117 -1.86 4.18 -10.10
CA LYS A 117 -0.70 3.94 -10.98
C LYS A 117 0.62 4.01 -10.20
N GLY A 118 0.80 5.01 -9.34
CA GLY A 118 2.00 5.14 -8.51
C GLY A 118 2.18 3.98 -7.53
N CYS A 119 1.09 3.49 -6.92
CA CYS A 119 1.12 2.28 -6.10
C CYS A 119 1.52 1.04 -6.93
N MET A 120 0.92 0.85 -8.11
CA MET A 120 1.23 -0.28 -8.98
C MET A 120 2.68 -0.26 -9.48
N ASN A 121 3.21 0.91 -9.84
CA ASN A 121 4.63 1.10 -10.17
C ASN A 121 5.53 0.68 -9.00
N THR A 122 5.21 1.17 -7.80
CA THR A 122 5.96 0.87 -6.56
C THR A 122 5.97 -0.63 -6.28
N VAL A 123 4.82 -1.30 -6.36
CA VAL A 123 4.71 -2.74 -6.13
C VAL A 123 5.43 -3.54 -7.21
N ARG A 124 5.34 -3.13 -8.48
CA ARG A 124 6.02 -3.81 -9.61
C ARG A 124 7.54 -3.81 -9.44
N ILE A 125 8.12 -2.64 -9.16
CA ILE A 125 9.56 -2.48 -8.98
C ILE A 125 10.02 -3.15 -7.68
N GLY A 126 9.25 -2.98 -6.59
CA GLY A 126 9.54 -3.60 -5.31
C GLY A 126 9.57 -5.11 -5.36
N ARG A 127 8.57 -5.75 -5.98
CA ARG A 127 8.57 -7.20 -6.20
C ARG A 127 9.84 -7.67 -6.91
N TYR A 128 10.28 -6.97 -7.96
CA TYR A 128 11.48 -7.33 -8.72
C TYR A 128 12.73 -7.37 -7.83
N TYR A 129 12.93 -6.38 -6.96
CA TYR A 129 14.07 -6.36 -6.03
C TYR A 129 13.89 -7.33 -4.85
N MET A 130 12.69 -7.44 -4.30
CA MET A 130 12.39 -8.40 -3.23
C MET A 130 12.66 -9.84 -3.67
N ALA A 131 12.26 -10.23 -4.89
CA ALA A 131 12.51 -11.56 -5.44
C ALA A 131 14.01 -11.89 -5.56
N GLN A 132 14.87 -10.88 -5.76
CA GLN A 132 16.32 -11.04 -5.85
C GLN A 132 17.03 -11.10 -4.48
N SER A 133 16.34 -10.74 -3.39
CA SER A 133 16.92 -10.81 -2.03
C SER A 133 17.41 -12.23 -1.72
N PRO A 134 18.63 -12.42 -1.17
CA PRO A 134 19.26 -13.73 -0.99
C PRO A 134 18.73 -14.48 0.23
N ARG A 135 17.41 -14.67 0.32
CA ARG A 135 16.73 -15.42 1.38
C ARG A 135 15.46 -16.11 0.84
N PRO A 136 15.00 -17.21 1.47
CA PRO A 136 13.80 -17.93 1.02
C PRO A 136 12.49 -17.16 1.24
N ASP A 137 12.31 -16.55 2.40
CA ASP A 137 11.19 -15.62 2.67
C ASP A 137 11.52 -14.25 2.10
N LYS A 138 10.84 -13.87 1.02
CA LYS A 138 11.11 -12.61 0.32
C LYS A 138 10.45 -11.41 0.98
N GLY A 139 9.72 -11.61 2.08
CA GLY A 139 9.24 -10.55 2.95
C GLY A 139 7.80 -10.12 2.66
N SER A 140 7.51 -8.85 2.94
CA SER A 140 6.13 -8.33 2.94
C SER A 140 6.01 -7.01 2.18
N ILE A 141 4.94 -6.89 1.41
CA ILE A 141 4.48 -5.65 0.77
C ILE A 141 3.19 -5.23 1.48
N VAL A 142 3.10 -3.97 1.86
CA VAL A 142 1.84 -3.36 2.31
C VAL A 142 1.49 -2.25 1.34
N VAL A 143 0.25 -2.24 0.89
CA VAL A 143 -0.31 -1.13 0.09
C VAL A 143 -1.27 -0.31 0.95
N THR A 144 -1.25 1.01 0.81
CA THR A 144 -2.20 1.88 1.50
C THR A 144 -3.49 2.01 0.69
N GLY A 145 -4.49 1.21 1.07
CA GLY A 145 -5.87 1.39 0.68
C GLY A 145 -6.55 2.51 1.49
N SER A 146 -7.84 2.33 1.78
CA SER A 146 -8.66 3.23 2.61
C SER A 146 -9.98 2.52 2.89
N VAL A 147 -10.72 2.92 3.92
CA VAL A 147 -12.16 2.58 3.99
C VAL A 147 -12.91 3.03 2.73
N ALA A 148 -12.46 4.09 2.05
CA ALA A 148 -12.97 4.54 0.75
C ALA A 148 -12.63 3.56 -0.41
N GLY A 149 -11.80 2.55 -0.17
CA GLY A 149 -11.53 1.44 -1.09
C GLY A 149 -12.41 0.21 -0.86
N ILE A 150 -13.32 0.29 0.11
CA ILE A 150 -14.26 -0.78 0.50
C ILE A 150 -15.70 -0.25 0.41
N TRP A 151 -15.91 0.96 0.93
CA TRP A 151 -17.19 1.68 0.90
C TRP A 151 -17.03 2.98 0.12
N PRO A 152 -18.09 3.51 -0.50
CA PRO A 152 -18.00 4.77 -1.21
C PRO A 152 -17.77 5.95 -0.26
N SER A 153 -16.83 6.83 -0.61
CA SER A 153 -16.82 8.20 -0.10
C SER A 153 -17.62 9.07 -1.06
N TYR A 154 -18.84 9.43 -0.66
CA TYR A 154 -19.82 10.10 -1.53
C TYR A 154 -19.42 11.51 -1.99
N PHE A 155 -18.43 12.12 -1.35
CA PHE A 155 -17.93 13.45 -1.72
C PHE A 155 -16.59 13.42 -2.46
N SER A 156 -16.00 12.24 -2.67
CA SER A 156 -14.70 12.07 -3.32
C SER A 156 -14.67 10.79 -4.18
N PRO A 157 -15.38 10.79 -5.33
CA PRO A 157 -15.53 9.61 -6.18
C PRO A 157 -14.22 9.19 -6.87
N MET A 158 -13.35 10.12 -7.28
CA MET A 158 -12.03 9.80 -7.87
C MET A 158 -11.10 9.17 -6.84
N TYR A 159 -11.09 9.70 -5.61
CA TYR A 159 -10.36 9.06 -4.51
C TYR A 159 -10.90 7.65 -4.24
N THR A 160 -12.22 7.50 -4.16
CA THR A 160 -12.91 6.21 -3.97
C THR A 160 -12.53 5.21 -5.06
N ALA A 161 -12.60 5.60 -6.33
CA ALA A 161 -12.23 4.76 -7.47
C ALA A 161 -10.77 4.32 -7.38
N SER A 162 -9.86 5.25 -7.08
CA SER A 162 -8.43 4.94 -6.95
C SER A 162 -8.16 3.92 -5.83
N LYS A 163 -8.81 4.05 -4.66
CA LYS A 163 -8.60 3.15 -3.51
C LYS A 163 -9.30 1.80 -3.67
N HIS A 164 -10.43 1.73 -4.36
CA HIS A 164 -11.01 0.44 -4.78
C HIS A 164 -10.08 -0.29 -5.74
N GLY A 165 -9.49 0.45 -6.69
CA GLY A 165 -8.48 -0.08 -7.62
C GLY A 165 -7.27 -0.66 -6.89
N VAL A 166 -6.77 0.00 -5.85
CA VAL A 166 -5.65 -0.51 -5.03
C VAL A 166 -6.00 -1.83 -4.33
N VAL A 167 -7.19 -1.92 -3.70
CA VAL A 167 -7.64 -3.15 -3.02
C VAL A 167 -7.85 -4.29 -4.01
N GLY A 168 -8.48 -4.00 -5.15
CA GLY A 168 -8.67 -4.96 -6.23
C GLY A 168 -7.35 -5.48 -6.77
N PHE A 169 -6.42 -4.58 -7.12
CA PHE A 169 -5.08 -4.92 -7.59
C PHE A 169 -4.33 -5.81 -6.59
N MET A 170 -4.31 -5.42 -5.31
CA MET A 170 -3.67 -6.20 -4.25
C MET A 170 -4.21 -7.63 -4.20
N ARG A 171 -5.55 -7.79 -4.18
CA ARG A 171 -6.19 -9.10 -4.15
C ARG A 171 -5.84 -9.95 -5.37
N SER A 172 -5.79 -9.34 -6.56
CA SER A 172 -5.47 -10.03 -7.81
C SER A 172 -4.04 -10.56 -7.89
N VAL A 173 -3.06 -9.88 -7.27
CA VAL A 173 -1.65 -10.31 -7.35
C VAL A 173 -1.19 -11.16 -6.17
N ALA A 174 -1.95 -11.16 -5.06
CA ALA A 174 -1.48 -11.68 -3.79
C ALA A 174 -1.13 -13.16 -3.82
N GLU A 175 -1.95 -13.99 -4.44
CA GLU A 175 -1.66 -15.42 -4.52
C GLU A 175 -0.46 -15.73 -5.42
N SER A 176 -0.34 -15.06 -6.57
CA SER A 176 0.82 -15.25 -7.44
C SER A 176 2.12 -14.86 -6.75
N TYR A 177 2.13 -13.72 -6.06
CA TYR A 177 3.34 -13.25 -5.37
C TYR A 177 3.74 -14.19 -4.24
N TYR A 178 2.77 -14.74 -3.51
CA TYR A 178 3.05 -15.70 -2.47
C TYR A 178 3.53 -17.05 -3.03
N THR A 179 2.84 -17.60 -4.02
CA THR A 179 3.14 -18.92 -4.58
C THR A 179 4.47 -18.98 -5.33
N PHE A 180 4.79 -17.96 -6.14
CA PHE A 180 5.97 -18.01 -7.01
C PHE A 180 7.19 -17.31 -6.41
N ASP A 181 6.98 -16.26 -5.62
CA ASP A 181 8.07 -15.47 -5.07
C ASP A 181 8.18 -15.59 -3.55
N ASN A 182 7.23 -16.23 -2.85
CA ASN A 182 7.16 -16.20 -1.39
C ASN A 182 7.16 -14.76 -0.82
N ILE A 183 6.46 -13.86 -1.51
CA ILE A 183 6.21 -12.47 -1.11
C ILE A 183 4.77 -12.36 -0.62
N ARG A 184 4.59 -11.87 0.60
CA ARG A 184 3.24 -11.54 1.11
C ARG A 184 2.88 -10.13 0.66
N ILE A 185 1.65 -9.91 0.23
CA ILE A 185 1.12 -8.56 -0.03
C ILE A 185 -0.24 -8.41 0.62
N ASN A 186 -0.44 -7.32 1.36
CA ASN A 186 -1.68 -7.03 2.09
C ASN A 186 -2.05 -5.54 1.94
N ALA A 187 -3.34 -5.21 2.16
CA ALA A 187 -3.82 -3.84 2.16
C ALA A 187 -4.13 -3.36 3.58
N LEU A 188 -3.50 -2.24 3.94
CA LEU A 188 -3.91 -1.42 5.06
C LEU A 188 -5.00 -0.45 4.56
N CYS A 189 -6.20 -0.51 5.12
CA CYS A 189 -7.33 0.34 4.74
C CYS A 189 -7.79 1.19 5.94
N PRO A 190 -7.05 2.24 6.31
CA PRO A 190 -7.39 3.06 7.46
C PRO A 190 -8.76 3.72 7.31
N SER A 191 -9.44 3.87 8.44
CA SER A 191 -10.49 4.88 8.61
C SER A 191 -9.85 6.29 8.64
N ILE A 192 -10.48 7.25 9.30
CA ILE A 192 -10.02 8.65 9.33
C ILE A 192 -8.73 8.75 10.16
N VAL A 193 -7.62 9.10 9.52
CA VAL A 193 -6.34 9.38 10.19
C VAL A 193 -5.97 10.84 9.91
N ARG A 194 -5.78 11.64 10.97
CA ARG A 194 -5.34 13.03 10.82
C ARG A 194 -3.89 13.04 10.30
N THR A 195 -3.70 13.51 9.07
CA THR A 195 -2.41 13.62 8.40
C THR A 195 -2.41 14.84 7.48
N GLU A 196 -1.26 15.16 6.89
CA GLU A 196 -1.13 16.24 5.89
C GLU A 196 -1.87 15.97 4.56
N ILE A 197 -2.61 14.87 4.42
CA ILE A 197 -3.37 14.57 3.20
C ILE A 197 -4.54 15.55 2.99
N LEU A 198 -5.04 16.18 4.06
CA LEU A 198 -5.99 17.29 4.03
C LEU A 198 -5.50 18.44 4.92
N PRO A 199 -5.95 19.68 4.68
CA PRO A 199 -5.67 20.83 5.55
C PRO A 199 -6.26 20.66 6.96
N ASP A 200 -5.62 21.28 7.96
CA ASP A 200 -6.03 21.22 9.36
C ASP A 200 -7.46 21.75 9.58
N GLU A 201 -7.90 22.74 8.81
CA GLU A 201 -9.24 23.32 8.93
C GLU A 201 -10.35 22.31 8.56
N VAL A 202 -10.02 21.32 7.73
CA VAL A 202 -10.95 20.23 7.41
C VAL A 202 -11.03 19.25 8.57
N TRP A 203 -9.88 18.91 9.17
CA TRP A 203 -9.83 17.99 10.31
C TRP A 203 -10.52 18.53 11.55
N ASP A 204 -10.40 19.83 11.81
CA ASP A 204 -10.99 20.47 12.98
C ASP A 204 -12.54 20.48 12.96
N ARG A 205 -13.15 20.21 11.81
CA ARG A 205 -14.62 20.08 11.67
C ARG A 205 -15.14 18.67 12.00
N LEU A 206 -14.26 17.69 12.14
CA LEU A 206 -14.66 16.32 12.45
C LEU A 206 -14.71 16.09 13.97
N PRO A 207 -15.57 15.16 14.47
CA PRO A 207 -15.55 14.76 15.86
C PRO A 207 -14.18 14.23 16.29
N LYS A 208 -13.68 14.64 17.45
CA LYS A 208 -12.33 14.27 17.92
C LYS A 208 -12.14 12.76 18.15
N ASP A 209 -13.23 12.06 18.43
CA ASP A 209 -13.29 10.61 18.62
C ASP A 209 -13.39 9.82 17.29
N ALA A 210 -13.54 10.52 16.16
CA ALA A 210 -13.58 9.90 14.84
C ALA A 210 -12.19 9.46 14.33
N PHE A 211 -11.11 9.92 14.97
CA PHE A 211 -9.75 9.67 14.49
C PHE A 211 -9.20 8.32 14.94
N THR A 212 -8.65 7.59 13.99
CA THR A 212 -7.84 6.40 14.20
C THR A 212 -6.41 6.80 14.57
N PRO A 213 -5.90 6.42 15.75
CA PRO A 213 -4.54 6.75 16.17
C PRO A 213 -3.47 6.09 15.31
N LEU A 214 -2.30 6.73 15.14
CA LEU A 214 -1.20 6.17 14.35
C LEU A 214 -0.61 4.89 14.99
N GLU A 215 -0.81 4.69 16.28
CA GLU A 215 -0.36 3.51 17.01
C GLU A 215 -1.06 2.24 16.53
N ILE A 216 -2.37 2.29 16.25
CA ILE A 216 -3.07 1.12 15.71
C ILE A 216 -2.68 0.87 14.24
N ILE A 217 -2.38 1.93 13.49
CA ILE A 217 -1.89 1.84 12.12
C ILE A 217 -0.55 1.12 12.07
N THR A 218 0.43 1.62 12.84
CA THR A 218 1.78 1.05 12.89
C THR A 218 1.76 -0.38 13.44
N LYS A 219 0.93 -0.67 14.45
CA LYS A 219 0.72 -2.03 14.94
C LYS A 219 0.29 -2.98 13.83
N VAL A 220 -0.72 -2.62 13.03
CA VAL A 220 -1.21 -3.47 11.93
C VAL A 220 -0.13 -3.66 10.85
N VAL A 221 0.62 -2.60 10.52
CA VAL A 221 1.73 -2.71 9.56
C VAL A 221 2.83 -3.64 10.08
N LEU A 222 3.22 -3.54 11.35
CA LEU A 222 4.21 -4.44 11.95
C LEU A 222 3.73 -5.89 11.96
N MET A 223 2.44 -6.15 12.23
CA MET A 223 1.84 -7.49 12.10
C MET A 223 1.98 -8.04 10.68
N PHE A 224 1.73 -7.21 9.65
CA PHE A 224 1.96 -7.60 8.26
C PHE A 224 3.44 -7.87 7.96
N ILE A 225 4.37 -7.19 8.61
CA ILE A 225 5.80 -7.46 8.41
C ILE A 225 6.18 -8.82 9.00
N ASP A 226 5.67 -9.12 10.19
CA ASP A 226 6.03 -10.33 10.94
C ASP A 226 5.39 -11.60 10.36
N GLY A 227 4.30 -11.46 9.60
CA GLY A 227 3.63 -12.61 8.97
C GLY A 227 2.89 -13.49 9.96
N GLU A 228 2.48 -12.88 11.05
CA GLU A 228 1.62 -13.51 12.04
C GLU A 228 0.21 -13.72 11.46
N THR A 229 -0.44 -14.78 11.91
CA THR A 229 -1.87 -14.94 11.66
C THR A 229 -2.64 -13.80 12.34
N ILE A 230 -3.46 -13.10 11.57
CA ILE A 230 -4.19 -11.92 12.04
C ILE A 230 -5.51 -12.36 12.63
N THR A 231 -5.73 -12.07 13.91
CA THR A 231 -7.05 -12.12 14.56
C THR A 231 -7.52 -10.70 14.84
N ASP A 232 -8.70 -10.35 14.36
CA ASP A 232 -9.25 -9.00 14.45
C ASP A 232 -9.99 -8.73 15.76
N SER A 233 -10.48 -7.49 15.94
CA SER A 233 -11.15 -7.07 17.18
C SER A 233 -12.55 -7.70 17.40
N ARG A 234 -12.98 -8.63 16.54
CA ARG A 234 -14.20 -9.44 16.65
C ARG A 234 -13.88 -10.94 16.75
N ASP A 235 -12.64 -11.27 17.13
CA ASP A 235 -12.12 -12.65 17.22
C ASP A 235 -12.15 -13.41 15.89
N LYS A 236 -12.18 -12.69 14.77
CA LYS A 236 -12.10 -13.29 13.44
C LYS A 236 -10.66 -13.48 13.03
N THR A 237 -10.30 -14.69 12.64
CA THR A 237 -8.92 -15.04 12.25
C THR A 237 -8.80 -15.19 10.73
N ALA A 238 -7.81 -14.53 10.14
CA ALA A 238 -7.49 -14.64 8.73
C ALA A 238 -7.05 -16.06 8.39
N SER A 239 -7.58 -16.62 7.29
CA SER A 239 -7.22 -17.95 6.81
C SER A 239 -5.83 -18.01 6.15
N LYS A 240 -5.29 -16.86 5.74
CA LYS A 240 -4.00 -16.70 5.05
C LYS A 240 -3.29 -15.45 5.57
N VAL A 241 -1.96 -15.41 5.43
CA VAL A 241 -1.10 -14.27 5.85
C VAL A 241 -0.80 -13.27 4.71
N TYR A 242 -1.43 -13.48 3.55
CA TYR A 242 -1.35 -12.63 2.35
C TYR A 242 -2.76 -12.38 1.81
N GLY A 243 -2.93 -11.38 0.95
CA GLY A 243 -4.22 -11.02 0.33
C GLY A 243 -5.21 -10.39 1.31
N GLN A 244 -4.80 -10.08 2.53
CA GLN A 244 -5.67 -9.56 3.58
C GLN A 244 -5.93 -8.08 3.39
N THR A 245 -7.16 -7.65 3.65
CA THR A 245 -7.55 -6.24 3.77
C THR A 245 -7.89 -5.98 5.22
N VAL A 246 -7.12 -5.13 5.90
CA VAL A 246 -7.34 -4.81 7.31
C VAL A 246 -7.76 -3.35 7.46
N VAL A 247 -8.80 -3.12 8.25
CA VAL A 247 -9.39 -1.80 8.52
C VAL A 247 -9.12 -1.40 9.97
N PRO A 248 -8.06 -0.62 10.25
CA PRO A 248 -7.93 0.08 11.52
C PRO A 248 -8.97 1.20 11.64
N SER A 249 -9.73 1.20 12.73
CA SER A 249 -10.74 2.21 13.02
C SER A 249 -10.79 2.48 14.52
N SER A 250 -10.61 3.74 14.91
CA SER A 250 -10.42 4.13 16.31
C SER A 250 -9.28 3.30 16.93
N ASN A 251 -9.46 2.68 18.09
CA ASN A 251 -8.45 1.83 18.75
C ASN A 251 -8.54 0.34 18.39
N ARG A 252 -9.28 -0.01 17.33
CA ARG A 252 -9.54 -1.40 16.90
C ARG A 252 -9.10 -1.60 15.45
N PHE A 253 -9.05 -2.86 15.03
CA PHE A 253 -8.92 -3.20 13.61
C PHE A 253 -9.77 -4.41 13.24
N TYR A 254 -10.17 -4.46 11.97
CA TYR A 254 -11.13 -5.43 11.46
C TYR A 254 -10.63 -6.05 10.16
N LEU A 255 -10.81 -7.35 9.97
CA LEU A 255 -10.62 -7.98 8.66
C LEU A 255 -11.80 -7.64 7.75
N ASN A 256 -11.50 -7.26 6.52
CA ASN A 256 -12.48 -7.06 5.46
C ASN A 256 -12.29 -8.10 4.36
N GLU A 257 -13.21 -9.06 4.30
CA GLU A 257 -13.14 -10.17 3.37
C GLU A 257 -13.51 -9.77 1.93
N VAL A 258 -13.23 -10.69 1.01
CA VAL A 258 -13.75 -10.63 -0.35
C VAL A 258 -15.25 -10.97 -0.29
N PRO A 259 -16.11 -10.28 -1.05
CA PRO A 259 -17.53 -10.63 -1.15
C PRO A 259 -17.73 -12.08 -1.61
N ASP A 260 -18.83 -12.71 -1.18
CA ASP A 260 -19.21 -14.04 -1.63
C ASP A 260 -19.49 -14.07 -3.14
N TYR A 261 -19.20 -15.20 -3.78
CA TYR A 261 -19.62 -15.44 -5.16
C TYR A 261 -21.15 -15.56 -5.23
N CYS A 262 -21.74 -15.02 -6.30
CA CYS A 262 -23.19 -15.08 -6.51
C CYS A 262 -23.72 -16.51 -6.75
N ASP A 263 -22.89 -17.39 -7.32
CA ASP A 263 -23.18 -18.81 -7.54
C ASP A 263 -21.87 -19.60 -7.76
N GLU A 264 -21.98 -20.92 -7.86
CA GLU A 264 -20.85 -21.83 -8.06
C GLU A 264 -20.21 -21.74 -9.45
N ILE A 265 -20.95 -21.27 -10.46
CA ILE A 265 -20.39 -21.07 -11.82
C ILE A 265 -19.44 -19.86 -11.78
N HIS A 266 -19.87 -18.75 -11.17
CA HIS A 266 -19.05 -17.57 -10.98
C HIS A 266 -17.83 -17.87 -10.10
N ARG A 267 -17.99 -18.66 -9.04
CA ARG A 267 -16.86 -19.18 -8.25
C ARG A 267 -15.88 -19.90 -9.16
N ALA A 268 -16.33 -20.91 -9.90
CA ALA A 268 -15.46 -21.73 -10.75
C ALA A 268 -14.74 -20.92 -11.83
N LEU A 269 -15.42 -19.95 -12.47
CA LEU A 269 -14.81 -19.08 -13.47
C LEU A 269 -13.74 -18.17 -12.87
N THR A 270 -14.00 -17.58 -11.70
CA THR A 270 -13.06 -16.69 -11.03
C THR A 270 -11.88 -17.46 -10.46
N GLU A 271 -12.14 -18.56 -9.76
CA GLU A 271 -11.10 -19.45 -9.24
C GLU A 271 -10.28 -20.06 -10.38
N GLY A 272 -10.87 -20.32 -11.55
CA GLY A 272 -10.15 -20.73 -12.76
C GLY A 272 -9.11 -19.72 -13.27
N THR A 273 -9.17 -18.45 -12.84
CA THR A 273 -8.13 -17.45 -13.16
C THR A 273 -6.93 -17.51 -12.22
N HIS A 274 -6.98 -18.31 -11.15
CA HIS A 274 -5.85 -18.46 -10.24
C HIS A 274 -4.63 -18.99 -10.99
N VAL A 275 -3.50 -18.34 -10.77
CA VAL A 275 -2.27 -18.65 -11.49
C VAL A 275 -1.74 -20.06 -11.18
N ALA A 276 -2.12 -20.64 -10.04
CA ALA A 276 -1.88 -22.06 -9.73
C ALA A 276 -2.51 -23.01 -10.76
N HIS A 277 -3.61 -22.62 -11.42
CA HIS A 277 -4.23 -23.36 -12.51
C HIS A 277 -3.68 -22.97 -13.90
N MET A 278 -2.92 -21.88 -13.98
CA MET A 278 -2.32 -21.36 -15.22
C MET A 278 -0.85 -21.75 -15.40
N GLY A 279 -0.28 -22.62 -14.55
CA GLY A 279 1.14 -23.03 -14.59
C GLY A 279 1.62 -23.46 -15.98
N ASP A 280 0.75 -24.06 -16.79
CA ASP A 280 1.07 -24.47 -18.18
C ASP A 280 0.89 -23.36 -19.24
N ALA A 281 0.19 -22.27 -18.91
CA ALA A 281 -0.21 -21.22 -19.85
C ALA A 281 0.68 -19.97 -19.81
N LEU A 282 1.29 -19.65 -18.66
CA LEU A 282 2.18 -18.49 -18.54
C LEU A 282 3.57 -18.75 -19.12
N GLU A 283 4.08 -19.99 -19.08
CA GLU A 283 5.30 -20.37 -19.81
C GLU A 283 5.13 -20.21 -21.33
N ARG A 284 3.90 -20.29 -21.85
CA ARG A 284 3.60 -20.12 -23.28
C ARG A 284 3.43 -18.67 -23.74
N LYS A 285 3.41 -17.70 -22.81
CA LYS A 285 3.25 -16.28 -23.15
C LYS A 285 4.55 -15.56 -23.48
N GLU A 286 5.70 -16.24 -23.49
CA GLU A 286 6.93 -15.70 -24.07
C GLU A 286 6.92 -15.69 -25.63
N THR A 287 5.82 -16.09 -26.28
CA THR A 287 5.74 -16.20 -27.75
C THR A 287 4.54 -15.51 -28.41
N LEU A 288 3.99 -14.46 -27.79
CA LEU A 288 3.00 -13.57 -28.45
C LEU A 288 3.41 -12.10 -28.32
#